data_AF-A0A821AYB1-F1
#
_entry.id   AF-A0A821AYB1-F1
#
_cell.length_a   1.000
_cell.length_b   1.000
_cell.length_c   1.000
_cell.angle_alpha   90.00
_cell.angle_beta   90.00
_cell.angle_gamma   90.00
#
_symmetry.space_group_name_H-M   'P 1'
#
loop_
_entity.id
_entity.type
_entity.pdbx_description
1 polymer ?
#
loop_
_entity_poly.entity_id
_entity_poly.type
_entity_poly.pdbx_seq_one_letter_code
_entity_poly.pdbx_strand_id
1 'polypeptide(L)'
;MSTRQTKYTENNLQIENNEQVSRKRSLSIHTSQQVNKKISGPTSKRYKTLLTCGICNGNAHGYNFDAISCESCKAFFRRNALRPLEKLKCRGNGCCDITFNIRKRCKRCRLEKCLKTGMRKEWILSDKEKAEKRAKIEENRRLKQINDNNQELDRLIKRDSKTDDDLSLDLSPILNQSILNDFDWFSIQFIQDCFNEAVRLNQIADISFYPSTQPLESTTELFRIPLYITSMRLITYIKQLNEFQQLDKEDQVYVVKLNLLTICFLHSIFIYDPRTDCYHEQDTIDPLFSGKDWIKTLNKQFHNEMKQIRNDLIDIFQSDDIIIKLFYVILLFSNRISLNQTPQCILTSDINPL
;
A
#
# COMPACT_ATOMS: atom_id res chain seq x y z
N MET A 1 -36.20 -18.57 44.18
CA MET A 1 -35.38 -19.03 45.32
C MET A 1 -34.63 -20.29 44.89
N SER A 2 -33.33 -20.30 45.17
CA SER A 2 -32.26 -21.09 44.53
C SER A 2 -32.41 -22.62 44.59
N THR A 3 -32.07 -23.29 43.49
CA THR A 3 -32.03 -24.75 43.33
C THR A 3 -30.60 -25.30 43.38
N ARG A 4 -30.37 -26.13 44.41
CA ARG A 4 -29.59 -27.36 44.52
C ARG A 4 -28.36 -27.61 43.61
N GLN A 5 -27.25 -27.85 44.29
CA GLN A 5 -26.02 -28.45 43.79
C GLN A 5 -25.88 -29.92 44.27
N THR A 6 -25.20 -30.70 43.42
CA THR A 6 -24.42 -31.94 43.66
C THR A 6 -25.13 -33.29 43.83
N LYS A 7 -24.78 -34.26 42.96
CA LYS A 7 -24.04 -35.49 43.32
C LYS A 7 -23.81 -36.50 42.16
N TYR A 8 -22.63 -37.16 42.20
CA TYR A 8 -22.21 -38.46 41.58
C TYR A 8 -21.98 -38.50 40.05
N THR A 9 -20.99 -39.18 39.45
CA THR A 9 -20.13 -40.34 39.85
C THR A 9 -18.92 -40.47 38.90
N GLU A 10 -17.79 -40.97 39.40
CA GLU A 10 -16.68 -41.56 38.61
C GLU A 10 -16.99 -43.03 38.24
N ASN A 11 -16.51 -43.51 37.08
CA ASN A 11 -15.81 -44.80 36.97
C ASN A 11 -15.19 -45.07 35.58
N ASN A 12 -14.00 -45.68 35.65
CA ASN A 12 -13.06 -46.11 34.61
C ASN A 12 -13.55 -47.24 33.69
N LEU A 13 -12.91 -47.38 32.52
CA LEU A 13 -12.51 -48.67 31.91
C LEU A 13 -11.36 -48.46 30.90
N GLN A 14 -10.22 -49.12 31.14
CA GLN A 14 -9.09 -49.37 30.23
C GLN A 14 -9.32 -50.66 29.41
N ILE A 15 -8.49 -50.88 28.36
CA ILE A 15 -7.92 -52.16 27.80
C ILE A 15 -7.84 -52.07 26.25
N GLU A 16 -6.66 -51.86 25.63
CA GLU A 16 -5.64 -52.81 25.04
C GLU A 16 -5.51 -52.57 23.51
N ASN A 17 -4.31 -52.23 22.97
CA ASN A 17 -3.29 -53.09 22.30
C ASN A 17 -3.83 -53.82 21.03
N ASN A 18 -3.18 -53.96 19.86
CA ASN A 18 -1.77 -53.91 19.44
C ASN A 18 -1.68 -54.01 17.87
N GLU A 19 -0.45 -54.01 17.33
CA GLU A 19 -0.01 -54.49 15.98
C GLU A 19 0.04 -53.51 14.79
N GLN A 20 1.04 -53.48 13.88
CA GLN A 20 2.37 -54.11 13.77
C GLN A 20 3.17 -53.38 12.64
N VAL A 21 4.43 -53.03 12.94
CA VAL A 21 5.69 -53.35 12.23
C VAL A 21 5.81 -53.23 10.68
N SER A 22 6.89 -52.54 10.26
CA SER A 22 7.77 -52.73 9.06
C SER A 22 7.90 -51.44 8.21
N ARG A 23 9.06 -50.91 7.80
CA ARG A 23 10.42 -51.44 7.64
C ARG A 23 11.45 -50.29 7.61
N LYS A 24 12.61 -50.59 8.18
CA LYS A 24 13.89 -49.85 8.22
C LYS A 24 14.43 -49.45 6.83
N ARG A 25 15.15 -48.32 6.78
CA ARG A 25 16.57 -48.31 6.39
C ARG A 25 17.29 -47.03 6.86
N SER A 26 18.17 -47.23 7.84
CA SER A 26 19.43 -46.52 8.10
C SER A 26 20.39 -46.68 6.89
N LEU A 27 21.45 -45.92 6.64
CA LEU A 27 22.54 -45.44 7.49
C LEU A 27 23.26 -44.27 6.76
N SER A 28 23.78 -43.34 7.56
CA SER A 28 24.96 -42.46 7.39
C SER A 28 25.96 -42.76 6.26
N ILE A 29 26.50 -41.69 5.62
CA ILE A 29 27.94 -41.60 5.30
C ILE A 29 28.45 -40.17 5.53
N HIS A 30 29.59 -40.14 6.22
CA HIS A 30 30.42 -39.04 6.66
C HIS A 30 31.25 -38.42 5.51
N THR A 31 31.43 -37.10 5.57
CA THR A 31 32.62 -36.29 5.22
C THR A 31 33.41 -36.62 3.95
N SER A 32 33.52 -35.63 3.06
CA SER A 32 34.82 -35.05 2.67
C SER A 32 34.66 -33.67 2.01
N GLN A 33 35.43 -32.72 2.53
CA GLN A 33 35.67 -31.40 1.98
C GLN A 33 36.32 -31.52 0.58
N GLN A 34 35.91 -30.68 -0.37
CA GLN A 34 36.80 -30.15 -1.41
C GLN A 34 36.18 -28.94 -2.14
N VAL A 35 36.70 -27.76 -1.78
CA VAL A 35 37.00 -26.59 -2.63
C VAL A 35 36.00 -26.24 -3.75
N ASN A 36 35.20 -25.20 -3.49
CA ASN A 36 34.41 -24.46 -4.48
C ASN A 36 35.31 -23.84 -5.57
N LYS A 37 35.31 -24.44 -6.77
CA LYS A 37 35.69 -23.74 -8.00
C LYS A 37 34.61 -22.69 -8.32
N LYS A 38 35.00 -21.41 -8.28
CA LYS A 38 34.21 -20.29 -8.82
C LYS A 38 33.87 -20.59 -10.28
N ILE A 39 32.61 -20.91 -10.56
CA ILE A 39 32.02 -20.83 -11.90
C ILE A 39 31.07 -19.65 -11.85
N SER A 40 31.56 -18.53 -12.37
CA SER A 40 30.72 -17.37 -12.69
C SER A 40 29.90 -17.70 -13.93
N GLY A 41 28.57 -17.66 -13.81
CA GLY A 41 27.61 -17.86 -14.89
C GLY A 41 26.32 -17.08 -14.57
N PRO A 42 25.57 -16.65 -15.60
CA PRO A 42 25.45 -15.24 -15.93
C PRO A 42 24.23 -14.56 -15.30
N THR A 43 24.40 -13.26 -15.02
CA THR A 43 23.36 -12.32 -14.61
C THR A 43 22.06 -12.52 -15.41
N SER A 44 20.98 -12.92 -14.73
CA SER A 44 19.63 -12.82 -15.27
C SER A 44 19.30 -11.34 -15.48
N LYS A 45 19.54 -10.88 -16.71
CA LYS A 45 19.10 -9.58 -17.20
C LYS A 45 17.57 -9.57 -17.11
N ARG A 46 17.02 -8.75 -16.22
CA ARG A 46 15.63 -8.28 -16.27
C ARG A 46 15.33 -7.92 -17.72
N TYR A 47 14.48 -8.69 -18.40
CA TYR A 47 13.87 -8.26 -19.64
C TYR A 47 12.97 -7.06 -19.28
N LYS A 48 13.55 -5.85 -19.29
CA LYS A 48 12.78 -4.60 -19.38
C LYS A 48 12.03 -4.70 -20.70
N THR A 49 10.73 -4.96 -20.66
CA THR A 49 9.86 -4.70 -21.80
C THR A 49 10.06 -3.23 -22.16
N LEU A 50 10.75 -2.96 -23.28
CA LEU A 50 11.07 -1.61 -23.72
C LEU A 50 9.77 -0.94 -24.17
N LEU A 51 9.15 -0.16 -23.29
CA LEU A 51 7.99 0.65 -23.62
C LEU A 51 8.38 1.73 -24.64
N THR A 52 7.52 1.97 -25.63
CA THR A 52 7.75 2.98 -26.67
C THR A 52 6.92 4.23 -26.37
N CYS A 53 7.54 5.40 -26.43
CA CYS A 53 6.88 6.68 -26.17
C CYS A 53 5.87 7.03 -27.29
N GLY A 54 4.59 7.17 -26.96
CA GLY A 54 3.53 7.47 -27.95
C GLY A 54 3.66 8.83 -28.66
N ILE A 55 4.53 9.72 -28.17
CA ILE A 55 4.76 11.04 -28.76
C ILE A 55 5.89 11.01 -29.79
N CYS A 56 7.01 10.34 -29.50
CA CYS A 56 8.22 10.44 -30.32
C CYS A 56 8.90 9.10 -30.62
N ASN A 57 8.31 7.98 -30.24
CA ASN A 57 8.81 6.62 -30.44
C ASN A 57 10.19 6.32 -29.83
N GLY A 58 10.68 7.17 -28.92
CA GLY A 58 11.85 6.86 -28.09
C GLY A 58 11.51 5.96 -26.91
N ASN A 59 12.54 5.52 -26.18
CA ASN A 59 12.37 4.68 -24.99
C ASN A 59 11.54 5.40 -23.92
N ALA A 60 10.42 4.79 -23.53
CA ALA A 60 9.57 5.25 -22.44
C ALA A 60 9.94 4.54 -21.13
N HIS A 61 9.73 5.24 -20.01
CA HIS A 61 10.00 4.72 -18.67
C HIS A 61 8.71 4.39 -17.90
N GLY A 62 7.55 4.67 -18.49
CA GLY A 62 6.24 4.47 -17.88
C GLY A 62 5.24 5.53 -18.33
N TYR A 63 4.16 5.66 -17.56
CA TYR A 63 3.12 6.67 -17.75
C TYR A 63 3.57 8.01 -17.15
N ASN A 64 3.35 9.10 -17.88
CA ASN A 64 3.49 10.46 -17.34
C ASN A 64 2.32 11.30 -17.84
N PHE A 65 1.64 11.98 -16.92
CA PHE A 65 0.43 12.77 -17.23
C PHE A 65 -0.62 11.94 -17.98
N ASP A 66 -0.79 10.65 -17.63
CA ASP A 66 -1.74 9.70 -18.25
C ASP A 66 -1.37 9.15 -19.63
N ALA A 67 -0.12 9.35 -20.10
CA ALA A 67 0.35 8.76 -21.35
C ALA A 67 1.74 8.12 -21.26
N ILE A 68 1.93 6.96 -21.91
CA ILE A 68 3.24 6.29 -22.02
C ILE A 68 4.22 7.21 -22.76
N SER A 69 5.26 7.65 -22.05
CA SER A 69 6.16 8.67 -22.57
C SER A 69 7.58 8.59 -22.04
N CYS A 70 8.51 9.15 -22.82
CA CYS A 70 9.90 9.31 -22.41
C CYS A 70 10.08 10.58 -21.56
N GLU A 71 11.18 10.64 -20.81
CA GLU A 71 11.51 11.75 -19.91
C GLU A 71 11.55 13.11 -20.64
N SER A 72 12.01 13.13 -21.89
CA SER A 72 12.01 14.36 -22.70
C SER A 72 10.60 14.87 -23.01
N CYS A 73 9.65 13.97 -23.29
CA CYS A 73 8.26 14.36 -23.59
C CYS A 73 7.52 14.76 -22.32
N LYS A 74 7.76 14.07 -21.20
CA LYS A 74 7.29 14.48 -19.86
C LYS A 74 7.74 15.90 -19.52
N ALA A 75 9.04 16.17 -19.58
CA ALA A 75 9.59 17.49 -19.26
C ALA A 75 9.17 18.58 -20.25
N PHE A 76 8.91 18.22 -21.51
CA PHE A 76 8.36 19.14 -22.51
C PHE A 76 6.91 19.51 -22.18
N PHE A 77 6.06 18.51 -21.90
CA PHE A 77 4.64 18.70 -21.59
C PHE A 77 4.45 19.57 -20.35
N ARG A 78 5.14 19.24 -19.24
CA ARG A 78 5.11 20.03 -17.99
C ARG A 78 5.39 21.52 -18.19
N ARG A 79 6.24 21.89 -19.17
CA ARG A 79 6.62 23.28 -19.45
C ARG A 79 5.69 24.02 -20.40
N ASN A 80 4.91 23.30 -21.20
CA ASN A 80 4.17 23.89 -22.33
C ASN A 80 2.67 23.62 -22.30
N ALA A 81 2.17 22.67 -21.51
CA ALA A 81 0.76 22.26 -21.51
C ALA A 81 -0.24 23.36 -21.16
N LEU A 82 0.17 24.36 -20.38
CA LEU A 82 -0.67 25.52 -20.04
C LEU A 82 -0.57 26.65 -21.06
N ARG A 83 0.31 26.54 -22.06
CA ARG A 83 0.44 27.55 -23.12
C ARG A 83 -0.62 27.28 -24.20
N PRO A 84 -1.38 28.31 -24.63
CA PRO A 84 -2.26 28.18 -25.78
C PRO A 84 -1.49 27.72 -27.02
N LEU A 85 -2.05 26.75 -27.77
CA LEU A 85 -1.40 26.19 -28.96
C LEU A 85 -1.17 27.24 -30.04
N GLU A 86 -2.03 28.25 -30.09
CA GLU A 86 -2.00 29.39 -31.01
C GLU A 86 -0.75 30.25 -30.79
N LYS A 87 -0.23 30.30 -29.55
CA LYS A 87 1.01 31.01 -29.21
C LYS A 87 2.27 30.25 -29.65
N LEU A 88 2.15 28.99 -30.07
CA LEU A 88 3.27 28.19 -30.57
C LEU A 88 3.26 28.19 -32.12
N LYS A 89 4.28 28.81 -32.72
CA LYS A 89 4.42 28.83 -34.18
C LYS A 89 4.80 27.44 -34.72
N CYS A 90 4.11 27.00 -35.76
CA CYS A 90 4.48 25.85 -36.58
C CYS A 90 5.00 26.34 -37.95
N ARG A 91 6.08 25.73 -38.46
CA ARG A 91 6.64 26.03 -39.79
C ARG A 91 6.21 25.02 -40.87
N GLY A 92 5.50 23.96 -40.50
CA GLY A 92 5.07 22.88 -41.39
C GLY A 92 3.56 22.63 -41.33
N ASN A 93 2.77 23.70 -41.40
CA ASN A 93 1.31 23.68 -41.54
C ASN A 93 0.52 22.87 -40.48
N GLY A 94 1.08 22.67 -39.30
CA GLY A 94 0.42 21.95 -38.21
C GLY A 94 0.54 20.42 -38.26
N CYS A 95 1.18 19.86 -39.30
CA CYS A 95 1.27 18.41 -39.52
C CYS A 95 2.71 17.87 -39.39
N CYS A 96 3.57 18.52 -38.60
CA CYS A 96 4.96 18.04 -38.44
C CYS A 96 4.99 16.66 -37.78
N ASP A 97 5.68 15.71 -38.42
CA ASP A 97 5.93 14.41 -37.82
C ASP A 97 6.90 14.53 -36.63
N ILE A 98 6.55 13.86 -35.53
CA ILE A 98 7.27 13.93 -34.26
C ILE A 98 7.90 12.56 -34.01
N THR A 99 9.20 12.47 -34.25
CA THR A 99 10.05 11.31 -33.97
C THR A 99 11.17 11.66 -32.99
N PHE A 100 11.89 10.67 -32.47
CA PHE A 100 12.90 10.84 -31.42
C PHE A 100 13.96 11.89 -31.79
N ASN A 101 14.37 11.92 -33.05
CA ASN A 101 15.43 12.80 -33.57
C ASN A 101 14.93 14.23 -33.84
N ILE A 102 13.69 14.38 -34.34
CA ILE A 102 13.19 15.68 -34.84
C ILE A 102 12.14 16.34 -33.93
N ARG A 103 11.76 15.70 -32.82
CA ARG A 103 10.81 16.23 -31.82
C ARG A 103 11.13 17.62 -31.28
N LYS A 104 12.36 18.13 -31.44
CA LYS A 104 12.71 19.50 -31.02
C LYS A 104 12.35 20.57 -32.07
N ARG A 105 12.08 20.19 -33.33
CA ARG A 105 11.88 21.13 -34.45
C ARG A 105 10.58 21.93 -34.37
N CYS A 106 9.48 21.30 -33.93
CA CYS A 106 8.18 21.96 -33.85
C CYS A 106 7.54 21.77 -32.46
N LYS A 107 7.55 22.83 -31.65
CA LYS A 107 6.92 22.82 -30.32
C LYS A 107 5.40 22.70 -30.40
N ARG A 108 4.77 23.34 -31.39
CA ARG A 108 3.31 23.30 -31.58
C ARG A 108 2.81 21.88 -31.81
N CYS A 109 3.28 21.23 -32.87
CA CYS A 109 2.86 19.86 -33.21
C CYS A 109 3.27 18.84 -32.16
N ARG A 110 4.40 19.04 -31.46
CA ARG A 110 4.76 18.18 -30.32
C ARG A 110 3.76 18.31 -29.17
N LEU A 111 3.36 19.54 -28.81
CA LEU A 111 2.39 19.75 -27.74
C LEU A 111 1.01 19.22 -28.13
N GLU A 112 0.59 19.49 -29.37
CA GLU A 112 -0.63 18.96 -29.93
C GLU A 112 -0.65 17.42 -29.90
N LYS A 113 0.46 16.77 -30.26
CA LYS A 113 0.60 15.31 -30.17
C LYS A 113 0.58 14.80 -28.74
N CYS A 114 1.20 15.51 -27.78
CA CYS A 114 1.08 15.18 -26.36
C CYS A 114 -0.39 15.13 -25.91
N LEU A 115 -1.17 16.17 -26.22
CA LEU A 115 -2.59 16.25 -25.86
C LEU A 115 -3.40 15.17 -26.58
N LYS A 116 -3.17 14.95 -27.88
CA LYS A 116 -3.83 13.88 -28.67
C LYS A 116 -3.51 12.47 -28.17
N THR A 117 -2.33 12.26 -27.58
CA THR A 117 -1.93 10.97 -26.99
C THR A 117 -2.54 10.75 -25.60
N GLY A 118 -3.29 11.74 -25.07
CA GLY A 118 -3.93 11.65 -23.76
C GLY A 118 -3.14 12.28 -22.62
N MET A 119 -2.11 13.11 -22.89
CA MET A 119 -1.45 13.83 -21.79
C MET A 119 -2.40 14.88 -21.18
N ARG A 120 -2.63 14.78 -19.87
CA ARG A 120 -3.59 15.60 -19.13
C ARG A 120 -2.92 16.79 -18.44
N LYS A 121 -3.31 18.01 -18.80
CA LYS A 121 -2.69 19.27 -18.30
C LYS A 121 -3.10 19.58 -16.85
N GLU A 122 -4.23 19.06 -16.40
CA GLU A 122 -4.78 19.17 -15.05
C GLU A 122 -3.93 18.47 -13.99
N TRP A 123 -3.04 17.55 -14.39
CA TRP A 123 -2.04 16.94 -13.51
C TRP A 123 -0.81 17.82 -13.31
N ILE A 124 -0.80 19.03 -13.87
CA ILE A 124 0.25 20.02 -13.66
C ILE A 124 -0.24 21.03 -12.62
N LEU A 125 0.49 21.11 -11.50
CA LEU A 125 0.24 22.10 -10.46
C LEU A 125 0.10 23.51 -11.05
N SER A 126 -0.98 24.19 -10.67
CA SER A 126 -1.24 25.59 -10.96
C SER A 126 -0.19 26.50 -10.32
N ASP A 127 -0.10 27.74 -10.79
CA ASP A 127 0.86 28.69 -10.23
C ASP A 127 0.49 29.10 -8.80
N LYS A 128 -0.79 29.04 -8.44
CA LYS A 128 -1.28 29.20 -7.06
C LYS A 128 -0.77 28.08 -6.16
N GLU A 129 -0.95 26.83 -6.55
CA GLU A 129 -0.47 25.66 -5.77
C GLU A 129 1.07 25.66 -5.64
N LYS A 130 1.79 26.08 -6.69
CA LYS A 130 3.25 26.25 -6.60
C LYS A 130 3.64 27.36 -5.64
N ALA A 131 2.90 28.47 -5.61
CA ALA A 131 3.16 29.58 -4.69
C ALA A 131 2.88 29.18 -3.24
N GLU A 132 1.77 28.50 -2.99
CA GLU A 132 1.42 27.94 -1.68
C GLU A 132 2.46 26.94 -1.20
N LYS A 133 2.92 26.03 -2.08
CA LYS A 133 4.00 25.09 -1.76
C LYS A 133 5.30 25.82 -1.42
N ARG A 134 5.65 26.89 -2.16
CA ARG A 134 6.83 27.72 -1.86
C ARG A 134 6.69 28.48 -0.54
N ALA A 135 5.51 29.04 -0.26
CA ALA A 135 5.22 29.74 0.98
C ALA A 135 5.36 28.80 2.19
N LYS A 136 4.79 27.60 2.10
CA LYS A 136 4.95 26.56 3.13
C LYS A 136 6.41 26.14 3.33
N ILE A 137 7.18 26.00 2.25
CA ILE A 137 8.62 25.70 2.35
C ILE A 137 9.36 26.83 3.08
N GLU A 138 9.05 28.09 2.79
CA GLU A 138 9.69 29.24 3.42
C GLU A 138 9.28 29.40 4.88
N GLU A 139 8.01 29.17 5.20
CA GLU A 139 7.49 29.11 6.56
C GLU A 139 8.17 28.00 7.37
N ASN A 140 8.29 26.80 6.82
CA ASN A 140 9.00 25.70 7.46
C ASN A 140 10.49 26.01 7.68
N ARG A 141 11.13 26.76 6.77
CA ARG A 141 12.52 27.24 6.97
C ARG A 141 12.61 28.25 8.11
N ARG A 142 11.64 29.16 8.24
CA ARG A 142 11.58 30.11 9.36
C ARG A 142 11.33 29.39 10.69
N LEU A 143 10.40 28.43 10.72
CA LEU A 143 10.13 27.64 11.91
C LEU A 143 11.36 26.82 12.33
N LYS A 144 12.12 26.29 11.36
CA LYS A 144 13.39 25.63 11.63
C LYS A 144 14.41 26.58 12.26
N GLN A 145 14.57 27.79 11.72
CA GLN A 145 15.44 28.82 12.33
C GLN A 145 15.00 29.19 13.75
N ILE A 146 13.69 29.30 14.02
CA ILE A 146 13.17 29.59 15.35
C ILE A 146 13.45 28.43 16.32
N ASN A 147 13.27 27.18 15.88
CA ASN A 147 13.59 26.01 16.70
C ASN A 147 15.09 25.87 16.96
N ASP A 148 15.93 26.19 15.97
CA ASP A 148 17.38 26.21 16.13
C ASP A 148 17.80 27.29 17.17
N ASN A 149 17.17 28.48 17.13
CA ASN A 149 17.40 29.54 18.12
C ASN A 149 16.88 29.17 19.52
N ASN A 150 15.73 28.51 19.62
CA ASN A 150 15.17 28.04 20.89
C ASN A 150 16.05 26.92 21.49
N GLN A 151 16.61 26.04 20.66
CA GLN A 151 17.61 25.08 21.11
C GLN A 151 18.90 25.75 21.57
N GLU A 152 19.32 26.86 20.97
CA GLU A 152 20.48 27.64 21.43
C GLU A 152 20.20 28.28 22.80
N LEU A 153 19.00 28.82 23.01
CA LEU A 153 18.55 29.36 24.29
C LEU A 153 18.48 28.27 25.38
N ASP A 154 17.96 27.08 25.07
CA ASP A 154 17.95 25.93 25.99
C ASP A 154 19.36 25.41 26.32
N ARG A 155 20.30 25.50 25.37
CA ARG A 155 21.72 25.18 25.60
C ARG A 155 22.41 26.22 26.49
N LEU A 156 22.04 27.49 26.39
CA LEU A 156 22.52 28.56 27.28
C LEU A 156 21.98 28.38 28.71
N ILE A 157 20.71 28.01 28.86
CA ILE A 157 20.10 27.70 30.17
C ILE A 157 20.74 26.47 30.82
N LYS A 158 21.10 25.45 30.04
CA LYS A 158 21.79 24.25 30.54
C LYS A 158 23.27 24.46 30.86
N ARG A 159 23.91 25.51 30.31
CA ARG A 159 25.33 25.83 30.51
C ARG A 159 25.66 26.38 31.90
N ASP A 160 24.67 26.89 32.64
CA ASP A 160 24.84 27.26 34.06
C ASP A 160 24.93 26.02 34.99
N SER A 161 24.73 24.82 34.47
CA SER A 161 24.80 23.57 35.22
C SER A 161 25.72 22.54 34.54
N LYS A 162 26.98 22.55 34.99
CA LYS A 162 28.05 21.55 34.82
C LYS A 162 29.00 21.68 33.62
N THR A 163 30.27 21.63 34.04
CA THR A 163 31.59 21.60 33.42
C THR A 163 31.82 20.52 32.35
N ASP A 164 32.68 20.89 31.38
CA ASP A 164 33.69 20.13 30.61
C ASP A 164 33.38 18.67 30.21
N ASP A 165 33.22 18.37 28.92
CA ASP A 165 34.35 18.07 28.01
C ASP A 165 33.87 17.60 26.61
N ASP A 166 34.73 17.91 25.65
CA ASP A 166 34.98 17.30 24.33
C ASP A 166 34.06 17.56 23.11
N LEU A 167 34.75 17.95 22.03
CA LEU A 167 34.27 18.51 20.78
C LEU A 167 34.63 17.53 19.65
N SER A 168 33.63 16.94 18.98
CA SER A 168 33.86 16.31 17.67
C SER A 168 32.84 16.78 16.64
N LEU A 169 33.36 17.29 15.52
CA LEU A 169 32.62 17.74 14.35
C LEU A 169 32.36 16.54 13.43
N ASP A 170 31.10 16.17 13.21
CA ASP A 170 30.73 15.12 12.26
C ASP A 170 30.21 15.70 10.93
N LEU A 171 30.84 15.25 9.83
CA LEU A 171 30.63 15.66 8.45
C LEU A 171 29.48 14.89 7.76
N SER A 172 28.40 14.61 8.50
CA SER A 172 27.24 13.85 8.01
C SER A 172 26.31 14.50 6.96
N PRO A 173 26.34 15.82 6.61
CA PRO A 173 25.27 16.38 5.78
C PRO A 173 25.42 16.10 4.27
N ILE A 174 26.49 15.44 3.81
CA ILE A 174 26.72 15.19 2.37
C ILE A 174 26.15 13.83 1.91
N LEU A 175 25.82 12.90 2.81
CA LEU A 175 25.30 11.56 2.45
C LEU A 175 23.81 11.31 2.76
N ASN A 176 23.15 12.15 3.57
CA ASN A 176 21.79 11.92 4.07
C ASN A 176 20.75 12.83 3.44
N GLN A 177 20.55 12.75 2.12
CA GLN A 177 19.28 13.21 1.56
C GLN A 177 18.32 12.03 1.62
N SER A 178 17.55 11.94 2.71
CA SER A 178 16.52 10.92 2.89
C SER A 178 15.58 10.91 1.68
N ILE A 179 15.32 9.72 1.14
CA ILE A 179 14.40 9.53 -0.02
C ILE A 179 13.01 10.09 0.31
N LEU A 180 12.63 10.03 1.59
CA LEU A 180 11.41 10.58 2.13
C LEU A 180 11.69 11.95 2.74
N ASN A 181 10.87 12.94 2.38
CA ASN A 181 10.89 14.26 2.98
C ASN A 181 9.95 14.31 4.22
N ASP A 182 10.01 15.38 5.00
CA ASP A 182 9.21 15.52 6.24
C ASP A 182 7.69 15.43 6.00
N PHE A 183 7.21 15.85 4.81
CA PHE A 183 5.81 15.72 4.45
C PHE A 183 5.41 14.27 4.21
N ASP A 184 6.27 13.48 3.56
CA ASP A 184 6.03 12.05 3.37
C ASP A 184 5.92 11.34 4.72
N TRP A 185 6.80 11.67 5.67
CA TRP A 185 6.75 11.16 7.04
C TRP A 185 5.49 11.58 7.78
N PHE A 186 5.05 12.83 7.62
CA PHE A 186 3.79 13.29 8.20
C PHE A 186 2.58 12.53 7.64
N SER A 187 2.53 12.29 6.32
CA SER A 187 1.48 11.48 5.70
C SER A 187 1.51 10.03 6.19
N ILE A 188 2.70 9.44 6.32
CA ILE A 188 2.87 8.09 6.86
C ILE A 188 2.34 8.03 8.31
N GLN A 189 2.71 8.99 9.14
CA GLN A 189 2.28 9.05 10.53
C GLN A 189 0.75 9.24 10.63
N PHE A 190 0.18 10.12 9.82
CA PHE A 190 -1.26 10.33 9.77
C PHE A 190 -2.02 9.02 9.45
N ILE A 191 -1.53 8.24 8.48
CA ILE A 191 -2.10 6.94 8.13
C ILE A 191 -2.04 5.94 9.30
N GLN A 192 -0.95 5.96 10.09
CA GLN A 192 -0.84 5.17 11.32
C GLN A 192 -1.88 5.59 12.35
N ASP A 193 -1.98 6.90 12.60
CA ASP A 193 -2.86 7.46 13.62
C ASP A 193 -4.33 7.18 13.28
N CYS A 194 -4.72 7.28 12.01
CA CYS A 194 -6.04 6.87 11.51
C CYS A 194 -6.36 5.40 11.84
N PHE A 195 -5.39 4.51 11.68
CA PHE A 195 -5.57 3.09 11.97
C PHE A 195 -5.75 2.85 13.47
N ASN A 196 -4.90 3.47 14.29
CA ASN A 196 -4.95 3.35 15.75
C ASN A 196 -6.27 3.90 16.31
N GLU A 197 -6.73 5.05 15.80
CA GLU A 197 -8.02 5.62 16.19
C GLU A 197 -9.18 4.71 15.75
N ALA A 198 -9.09 4.08 14.59
CA ALA A 198 -10.11 3.11 14.16
C ALA A 198 -10.18 1.89 15.10
N VAL A 199 -9.04 1.35 15.53
CA VAL A 199 -9.01 0.27 16.55
C VAL A 199 -9.73 0.71 17.82
N ARG A 200 -9.42 1.91 18.34
CA ARG A 200 -10.08 2.48 19.51
C ARG A 200 -11.59 2.66 19.30
N LEU A 201 -12.01 3.20 18.17
CA LEU A 201 -13.43 3.40 17.84
C LEU A 201 -14.18 2.06 17.74
N ASN A 202 -13.56 1.03 17.17
CA ASN A 202 -14.15 -0.30 17.09
C ASN A 202 -14.35 -0.93 18.47
N GLN A 203 -13.43 -0.71 19.41
CA GLN A 203 -13.55 -1.15 20.81
C GLN A 203 -14.70 -0.42 21.53
N ILE A 204 -14.83 0.91 21.35
CA ILE A 204 -15.89 1.71 21.99
C ILE A 204 -17.27 1.37 21.41
N ALA A 205 -17.36 1.17 20.11
CA ALA A 205 -18.62 0.89 19.41
C ALA A 205 -19.08 -0.57 19.56
N ASP A 206 -18.32 -1.40 20.30
CA ASP A 206 -18.55 -2.84 20.46
C ASP A 206 -18.71 -3.57 19.10
N ILE A 207 -17.96 -3.11 18.09
CA ILE A 207 -17.83 -3.77 16.78
C ILE A 207 -16.95 -5.01 17.00
N SER A 208 -17.54 -6.02 17.66
CA SER A 208 -16.84 -7.24 18.10
C SER A 208 -17.77 -8.30 18.66
N PHE A 209 -19.02 -8.00 19.03
CA PHE A 209 -19.86 -8.97 19.72
C PHE A 209 -20.62 -9.89 18.75
N TYR A 210 -19.89 -10.73 18.00
CA TYR A 210 -20.50 -11.95 17.48
C TYR A 210 -20.28 -13.05 18.52
N PRO A 211 -21.33 -13.59 19.17
CA PRO A 211 -21.15 -14.66 20.14
C PRO A 211 -20.53 -15.87 19.43
N SER A 212 -19.25 -16.12 19.73
CA SER A 212 -18.60 -17.39 19.42
C SER A 212 -19.39 -18.52 20.08
N THR A 213 -19.55 -19.65 19.40
CA THR A 213 -19.50 -21.00 20.02
C THR A 213 -19.84 -22.13 19.04
N GLN A 214 -20.41 -21.86 17.86
CA GLN A 214 -20.69 -22.94 16.91
C GLN A 214 -19.48 -23.15 15.98
N PRO A 215 -19.02 -24.40 15.74
CA PRO A 215 -17.99 -24.66 14.74
C PRO A 215 -18.50 -24.20 13.38
N LEU A 216 -17.65 -23.51 12.61
CA LEU A 216 -18.01 -23.10 11.25
C LEU A 216 -18.30 -24.37 10.41
N GLU A 217 -19.49 -24.48 9.84
CA GLU A 217 -19.93 -25.64 9.08
C GLU A 217 -20.04 -25.37 7.59
N SER A 218 -20.06 -24.09 7.19
CA SER A 218 -20.23 -23.70 5.79
C SER A 218 -19.36 -22.51 5.37
N THR A 219 -19.15 -22.38 4.06
CA THR A 219 -18.50 -21.21 3.44
C THR A 219 -19.22 -19.92 3.76
N THR A 220 -20.55 -19.97 3.80
CA THR A 220 -21.40 -18.84 4.16
C THR A 220 -21.09 -18.31 5.56
N GLU A 221 -20.82 -19.17 6.54
CA GLU A 221 -20.50 -18.76 7.91
C GLU A 221 -19.09 -18.14 8.02
N LEU A 222 -18.13 -18.66 7.27
CA LEU A 222 -16.79 -18.08 7.14
C LEU A 222 -16.83 -16.65 6.58
N PHE A 223 -17.66 -16.41 5.56
CA PHE A 223 -17.85 -15.07 5.01
C PHE A 223 -18.71 -14.16 5.90
N ARG A 224 -19.55 -14.74 6.77
CA ARG A 224 -20.46 -13.97 7.64
C ARG A 224 -19.84 -13.47 8.93
N ILE A 225 -18.85 -14.16 9.49
CA ILE A 225 -18.32 -13.82 10.83
C ILE A 225 -16.94 -13.16 10.73
N PRO A 226 -15.82 -13.87 10.44
CA PRO A 226 -14.51 -13.22 10.31
C PRO A 226 -14.47 -12.10 9.27
N LEU A 227 -14.94 -12.35 8.05
CA LEU A 227 -14.85 -11.35 6.98
C LEU A 227 -15.72 -10.12 7.29
N TYR A 228 -16.90 -10.30 7.90
CA TYR A 228 -17.77 -9.18 8.27
C TYR A 228 -17.12 -8.29 9.32
N ILE A 229 -16.57 -8.89 10.40
CA ILE A 229 -15.89 -8.16 11.47
C ILE A 229 -14.70 -7.38 10.91
N THR A 230 -13.80 -8.05 10.18
CA THR A 230 -12.66 -7.40 9.53
C THR A 230 -13.11 -6.30 8.57
N SER A 231 -14.18 -6.52 7.79
CA SER A 231 -14.73 -5.50 6.89
C SER A 231 -15.21 -4.27 7.64
N MET A 232 -15.97 -4.44 8.73
CA MET A 232 -16.46 -3.32 9.54
C MET A 232 -15.31 -2.52 10.15
N ARG A 233 -14.29 -3.21 10.69
CA ARG A 233 -13.12 -2.57 11.29
C ARG A 233 -12.30 -1.78 10.28
N LEU A 234 -12.05 -2.38 9.11
CA LEU A 234 -11.35 -1.72 8.02
C LEU A 234 -12.17 -0.56 7.44
N ILE A 235 -13.50 -0.64 7.39
CA ILE A 235 -14.34 0.51 7.01
C ILE A 235 -14.21 1.65 8.03
N THR A 236 -14.16 1.35 9.33
CA THR A 236 -13.91 2.38 10.36
C THR A 236 -12.58 3.08 10.11
N TYR A 237 -11.53 2.33 9.75
CA TYR A 237 -10.23 2.87 9.35
C TYR A 237 -10.29 3.71 8.08
N ILE A 238 -10.90 3.18 7.00
CA ILE A 238 -11.04 3.88 5.72
C ILE A 238 -11.76 5.22 5.90
N LYS A 239 -12.78 5.27 6.76
CA LYS A 239 -13.51 6.51 7.08
C LYS A 239 -12.67 7.58 7.79
N GLN A 240 -11.54 7.22 8.41
CA GLN A 240 -10.63 8.20 9.01
C GLN A 240 -9.69 8.87 8.00
N LEU A 241 -9.56 8.32 6.78
CA LEU A 241 -8.63 8.86 5.78
C LEU A 241 -9.19 10.15 5.15
N ASN A 242 -8.37 11.21 5.15
CA ASN A 242 -8.74 12.52 4.62
C ASN A 242 -9.16 12.45 3.14
N GLU A 243 -8.42 11.69 2.33
CA GLU A 243 -8.67 11.50 0.90
C GLU A 243 -10.01 10.79 0.65
N PHE A 244 -10.38 9.85 1.53
CA PHE A 244 -11.65 9.14 1.44
C PHE A 244 -12.83 10.05 1.81
N GLN A 245 -12.66 10.88 2.84
CA GLN A 245 -13.69 11.84 3.26
C GLN A 245 -14.00 12.91 2.21
N GLN A 246 -13.03 13.23 1.35
CA GLN A 246 -13.19 14.20 0.25
C GLN A 246 -13.99 13.65 -0.93
N LEU A 247 -14.14 12.32 -1.05
CA LEU A 247 -14.98 11.70 -2.06
C LEU A 247 -16.46 11.96 -1.76
N ASP A 248 -17.25 12.08 -2.82
CA ASP A 248 -18.70 12.08 -2.79
C ASP A 248 -19.26 10.71 -2.36
N LYS A 249 -20.52 10.70 -1.90
CA LYS A 249 -21.10 9.52 -1.23
C LYS A 249 -21.21 8.30 -2.14
N GLU A 250 -21.44 8.52 -3.42
CA GLU A 250 -21.49 7.44 -4.41
C GLU A 250 -20.10 6.82 -4.60
N ASP A 251 -19.08 7.66 -4.75
CA ASP A 251 -17.69 7.24 -4.90
C ASP A 251 -17.13 6.56 -3.62
N GLN A 252 -17.48 7.05 -2.44
CA GLN A 252 -17.14 6.38 -1.16
C GLN A 252 -17.67 4.94 -1.13
N VAL A 253 -18.94 4.75 -1.55
CA VAL A 253 -19.55 3.42 -1.60
C VAL A 253 -18.92 2.57 -2.70
N TYR A 254 -18.64 3.16 -3.87
CA TYR A 254 -18.04 2.46 -5.01
C TYR A 254 -16.64 1.94 -4.70
N VAL A 255 -15.76 2.80 -4.16
CA VAL A 255 -14.37 2.48 -3.81
C VAL A 255 -14.31 1.37 -2.76
N VAL A 256 -15.14 1.44 -1.72
CA VAL A 256 -15.22 0.38 -0.69
C VAL A 256 -15.75 -0.92 -1.29
N LYS A 257 -16.88 -0.89 -2.01
CA LYS A 257 -17.47 -2.09 -2.63
C LYS A 257 -16.51 -2.78 -3.57
N LEU A 258 -15.76 -2.00 -4.35
CA LEU A 258 -14.71 -2.55 -5.18
C LEU A 258 -13.61 -3.10 -4.30
N ASN A 259 -12.86 -2.31 -3.54
CA ASN A 259 -11.54 -2.74 -3.08
C ASN A 259 -11.50 -3.46 -1.72
N LEU A 260 -12.55 -3.35 -0.89
CA LEU A 260 -12.52 -3.81 0.50
C LEU A 260 -12.17 -5.30 0.65
N LEU A 261 -12.75 -6.17 -0.17
CA LEU A 261 -12.50 -7.61 -0.08
C LEU A 261 -11.01 -7.97 -0.23
N THR A 262 -10.29 -7.28 -1.12
CA THR A 262 -8.84 -7.52 -1.31
C THR A 262 -8.06 -7.08 -0.08
N ILE A 263 -8.46 -5.95 0.51
CA ILE A 263 -7.84 -5.43 1.74
C ILE A 263 -8.10 -6.40 2.90
N CYS A 264 -9.33 -6.93 3.04
CA CYS A 264 -9.65 -7.94 4.04
C CYS A 264 -8.81 -9.22 3.88
N PHE A 265 -8.62 -9.71 2.64
CA PHE A 265 -7.75 -10.87 2.39
C PHE A 265 -6.30 -10.59 2.77
N LEU A 266 -5.76 -9.44 2.37
CA LEU A 266 -4.42 -9.04 2.75
C LEU A 266 -4.28 -8.91 4.27
N HIS A 267 -5.27 -8.31 4.93
CA HIS A 267 -5.30 -8.19 6.38
C HIS A 267 -5.29 -9.56 7.07
N SER A 268 -6.09 -10.51 6.56
CA SER A 268 -6.14 -11.89 7.07
C SER A 268 -4.77 -12.59 7.05
N ILE A 269 -3.92 -12.26 6.07
CA ILE A 269 -2.58 -12.82 5.94
C ILE A 269 -1.66 -12.32 7.07
N PHE A 270 -1.78 -11.05 7.45
CA PHE A 270 -0.92 -10.43 8.45
C PHE A 270 -1.34 -10.72 9.89
N ILE A 271 -2.63 -10.98 10.14
CA ILE A 271 -3.13 -11.39 11.45
C ILE A 271 -2.99 -12.90 11.71
N TYR A 272 -2.50 -13.66 10.72
CA TYR A 272 -2.30 -15.10 10.85
C TYR A 272 -0.99 -15.45 11.57
N ASP A 273 -1.11 -16.23 12.64
CA ASP A 273 0.00 -16.79 13.40
C ASP A 273 0.28 -18.27 13.01
N PRO A 274 1.45 -18.56 12.42
CA PRO A 274 1.85 -19.92 12.04
C PRO A 274 2.07 -20.86 13.23
N ARG A 275 2.37 -20.32 14.43
CA ARG A 275 2.68 -21.15 15.60
C ARG A 275 1.42 -21.80 16.14
N THR A 276 0.34 -21.04 16.18
CA THR A 276 -0.96 -21.48 16.70
C THR A 276 -1.90 -21.96 15.59
N ASP A 277 -1.57 -21.70 14.31
CA ASP A 277 -2.44 -21.93 13.16
C ASP A 277 -3.78 -21.19 13.29
N CYS A 278 -3.74 -20.00 13.87
CA CYS A 278 -4.91 -19.17 14.16
C CYS A 278 -4.75 -17.76 13.59
N TYR A 279 -5.89 -17.12 13.33
CA TYR A 279 -5.99 -15.73 12.92
C TYR A 279 -6.39 -14.91 14.14
N HIS A 280 -5.57 -13.93 14.49
CA HIS A 280 -5.77 -13.10 15.67
C HIS A 280 -5.45 -11.64 15.38
N GLU A 281 -6.46 -10.78 15.47
CA GLU A 281 -6.25 -9.34 15.56
C GLU A 281 -5.78 -9.00 16.97
N GLN A 282 -4.71 -8.20 17.07
CA GLN A 282 -4.14 -7.80 18.35
C GLN A 282 -5.15 -6.99 19.17
N ASP A 283 -5.12 -7.17 20.49
CA ASP A 283 -5.96 -6.43 21.44
C ASP A 283 -7.48 -6.59 21.26
N THR A 284 -7.91 -7.73 20.70
CA THR A 284 -9.32 -8.12 20.60
C THR A 284 -9.63 -9.42 21.35
N ILE A 285 -10.87 -9.57 21.79
CA ILE A 285 -11.39 -10.79 22.46
C ILE A 285 -12.14 -11.67 21.45
N ASP A 286 -11.85 -11.51 20.15
CA ASP A 286 -12.60 -12.20 19.11
C ASP A 286 -12.38 -13.72 19.17
N PRO A 287 -13.38 -14.50 18.71
CA PRO A 287 -13.16 -15.92 18.46
C PRO A 287 -11.95 -16.15 17.56
N LEU A 288 -11.02 -16.97 18.05
CA LEU A 288 -9.88 -17.42 17.27
C LEU A 288 -10.38 -18.29 16.12
N PHE A 289 -10.21 -17.77 14.92
CA PHE A 289 -10.49 -18.51 13.70
C PHE A 289 -9.25 -19.32 13.32
N SER A 290 -9.39 -20.63 13.11
CA SER A 290 -8.25 -21.53 12.93
C SER A 290 -8.04 -21.96 11.47
N GLY A 291 -6.83 -22.41 11.14
CA GLY A 291 -6.53 -23.03 9.85
C GLY A 291 -7.37 -24.27 9.57
N LYS A 292 -7.79 -25.01 10.62
CA LYS A 292 -8.70 -26.15 10.48
C LYS A 292 -10.07 -25.74 9.95
N ASP A 293 -10.56 -24.57 10.35
CA ASP A 293 -11.82 -24.03 9.86
C ASP A 293 -11.73 -23.69 8.37
N TRP A 294 -10.62 -23.09 7.90
CA TRP A 294 -10.37 -22.91 6.46
C TRP A 294 -10.36 -24.23 5.68
N ILE A 295 -9.73 -25.27 6.24
CA ILE A 295 -9.63 -26.58 5.58
C ILE A 295 -11.01 -27.24 5.49
N LYS A 296 -11.80 -27.18 6.56
CA LYS A 296 -13.15 -27.74 6.61
C LYS A 296 -14.09 -27.01 5.65
N THR A 297 -13.96 -25.69 5.58
CA THR A 297 -14.89 -24.82 4.85
C THR A 297 -14.55 -24.67 3.36
N LEU A 298 -13.27 -24.54 3.00
CA LEU A 298 -12.84 -24.41 1.61
C LEU A 298 -12.14 -25.67 1.12
N ASN A 299 -10.93 -25.94 1.60
CA ASN A 299 -10.15 -27.18 1.43
C ASN A 299 -8.70 -26.96 1.89
N LYS A 300 -7.94 -28.07 1.97
CA LYS A 300 -6.52 -28.08 2.31
C LYS A 300 -5.64 -27.36 1.29
N GLN A 301 -5.98 -27.42 0.00
CA GLN A 301 -5.19 -26.78 -1.06
C GLN A 301 -5.20 -25.26 -0.89
N PHE A 302 -6.38 -24.66 -0.75
CA PHE A 302 -6.57 -23.23 -0.52
C PHE A 302 -5.82 -22.75 0.71
N HIS A 303 -5.92 -23.49 1.82
CA HIS A 303 -5.20 -23.14 3.05
C HIS A 303 -3.66 -23.17 2.86
N ASN A 304 -3.13 -24.12 2.08
CA ASN A 304 -1.71 -24.17 1.74
C ASN A 304 -1.29 -23.01 0.82
N GLU A 305 -2.12 -22.66 -0.16
CA GLU A 305 -1.88 -21.50 -1.04
C GLU A 305 -1.83 -20.21 -0.23
N MET A 306 -2.76 -20.02 0.72
CA MET A 306 -2.74 -18.87 1.63
C MET A 306 -1.47 -18.81 2.49
N LYS A 307 -1.00 -19.96 3.00
CA LYS A 307 0.27 -20.06 3.73
C LYS A 307 1.47 -19.68 2.86
N GLN A 308 1.46 -20.09 1.59
CA GLN A 308 2.52 -19.75 0.65
C GLN A 308 2.53 -18.25 0.34
N ILE A 309 1.38 -17.67 -0.01
CA ILE A 309 1.24 -16.23 -0.27
C ILE A 309 1.70 -15.43 0.94
N ARG A 310 1.38 -15.86 2.16
CA ARG A 310 1.85 -15.22 3.38
C ARG A 310 3.38 -15.15 3.45
N ASN A 311 4.06 -16.26 3.20
CA ASN A 311 5.52 -16.29 3.29
C ASN A 311 6.15 -15.34 2.26
N ASP A 312 5.62 -15.35 1.03
CA ASP A 312 6.08 -14.45 -0.03
C ASP A 312 5.85 -12.97 0.35
N LEU A 313 4.70 -12.65 0.94
CA LEU A 313 4.39 -11.28 1.35
C LEU A 313 5.18 -10.83 2.59
N ILE A 314 5.42 -11.70 3.57
CA ILE A 314 6.27 -11.37 4.72
C ILE A 314 7.69 -11.05 4.28
N ASP A 315 8.23 -11.78 3.31
CA ASP A 315 9.56 -11.50 2.76
C ASP A 315 9.61 -10.13 2.05
N ILE A 316 8.52 -9.72 1.42
CA ILE A 316 8.39 -8.41 0.74
C ILE A 316 8.22 -7.27 1.74
N PHE A 317 7.28 -7.42 2.68
CA PHE A 317 6.90 -6.36 3.61
C PHE A 317 7.79 -6.31 4.85
N GLN A 318 8.63 -7.33 5.07
CA GLN A 318 9.49 -7.48 6.25
C GLN A 318 8.72 -7.38 7.57
N SER A 319 7.42 -7.71 7.54
CA SER A 319 6.47 -7.51 8.64
C SER A 319 6.39 -6.08 9.16
N ASP A 320 6.75 -5.09 8.34
CA ASP A 320 6.61 -3.68 8.70
C ASP A 320 5.14 -3.24 8.55
N ASP A 321 4.50 -3.04 9.70
CA ASP A 321 3.12 -2.59 9.83
C ASP A 321 2.84 -1.25 9.11
N ILE A 322 3.86 -0.40 8.98
CA ILE A 322 3.76 0.84 8.21
C ILE A 322 3.55 0.54 6.74
N ILE A 323 4.37 -0.33 6.17
CA ILE A 323 4.30 -0.66 4.74
C ILE A 323 2.96 -1.36 4.44
N ILE A 324 2.49 -2.21 5.36
CA ILE A 324 1.20 -2.90 5.23
C ILE A 324 0.05 -1.89 5.17
N LYS A 325 -0.01 -0.93 6.09
CA LYS A 325 -1.05 0.12 6.11
C LYS A 325 -0.99 1.02 4.88
N LEU A 326 0.21 1.38 4.42
CA LEU A 326 0.38 2.09 3.14
C LEU A 326 -0.18 1.27 1.97
N PHE A 327 0.03 -0.04 1.98
CA PHE A 327 -0.49 -0.93 0.95
C PHE A 327 -2.03 -1.04 1.00
N TYR A 328 -2.65 -0.99 2.19
CA TYR A 328 -4.12 -0.88 2.29
C TYR A 328 -4.65 0.37 1.61
N VAL A 329 -4.01 1.53 1.82
CA VAL A 329 -4.38 2.79 1.16
C VAL A 329 -4.20 2.69 -0.37
N ILE A 330 -3.10 2.11 -0.83
CA ILE A 330 -2.85 1.90 -2.26
C ILE A 330 -3.93 0.99 -2.87
N LEU A 331 -4.27 -0.11 -2.21
CA LEU A 331 -5.32 -1.03 -2.67
C LEU A 331 -6.70 -0.38 -2.67
N LEU A 332 -7.01 0.43 -1.65
CA LEU A 332 -8.28 1.15 -1.55
C LEU A 332 -8.50 2.04 -2.77
N PHE A 333 -7.50 2.82 -3.18
CA PHE A 333 -7.58 3.72 -4.32
C PHE A 333 -7.09 3.09 -5.64
N SER A 334 -6.86 1.77 -5.66
CA SER A 334 -6.53 1.06 -6.89
C SER A 334 -7.78 0.90 -7.75
N ASN A 335 -7.66 1.18 -9.05
CA ASN A 335 -8.70 0.79 -10.00
C ASN A 335 -8.70 -0.74 -10.05
N ARG A 336 -9.74 -1.41 -9.51
CA ARG A 336 -9.96 -2.80 -9.89
C ARG A 336 -10.03 -2.86 -11.41
N ILE A 337 -9.27 -3.78 -11.99
CA ILE A 337 -9.37 -4.19 -13.40
C ILE A 337 -10.80 -4.67 -13.63
N SER A 338 -11.72 -3.76 -13.98
CA SER A 338 -13.01 -4.12 -14.52
C SER A 338 -12.81 -4.38 -16.01
N LEU A 339 -13.00 -5.64 -16.41
CA LEU A 339 -12.96 -6.12 -17.79
C LEU A 339 -14.10 -5.57 -18.67
N ASN A 340 -14.90 -4.63 -18.19
CA ASN A 340 -15.95 -3.99 -18.98
C ASN A 340 -15.64 -2.51 -19.17
N GLN A 341 -14.81 -2.23 -20.17
CA GLN A 341 -14.90 -0.95 -20.85
C GLN A 341 -16.24 -0.89 -21.59
N THR A 342 -17.15 -0.05 -21.11
CA THR A 342 -17.88 0.87 -21.99
C THR A 342 -17.88 2.25 -21.33
N PRO A 343 -17.27 3.27 -21.97
CA PRO A 343 -17.40 4.65 -21.55
C PRO A 343 -18.69 5.24 -22.15
N GLN A 344 -19.78 5.26 -21.37
CA GLN A 344 -20.93 6.15 -21.58
C GLN A 344 -21.45 6.53 -20.18
N CYS A 345 -21.14 7.74 -19.69
CA CYS A 345 -21.84 9.01 -19.92
C CYS A 345 -22.93 9.24 -18.85
N ILE A 346 -22.76 10.30 -18.04
CA ILE A 346 -23.72 11.20 -17.38
C ILE A 346 -22.77 12.27 -16.77
N LEU A 347 -22.49 13.41 -17.37
CA LEU A 347 -23.36 14.59 -17.48
C LEU A 347 -22.89 15.50 -18.63
N THR A 348 -23.49 15.36 -19.81
CA THR A 348 -23.79 16.50 -20.68
C THR A 348 -25.06 16.19 -21.46
N SER A 349 -26.15 16.88 -21.15
CA SER A 349 -27.14 17.35 -22.13
C SER A 349 -28.11 18.31 -21.46
N ASP A 350 -27.78 19.60 -21.58
CA ASP A 350 -28.63 20.68 -22.09
C ASP A 350 -30.14 20.69 -21.78
N ILE A 351 -30.57 21.70 -21.02
CA ILE A 351 -31.83 22.46 -21.19
C ILE A 351 -31.48 23.89 -20.70
N ASN A 352 -31.33 24.93 -21.53
CA ASN A 352 -32.35 25.57 -22.38
C ASN A 352 -31.71 26.40 -23.50
N PRO A 353 -32.33 26.46 -24.70
CA PRO A 353 -32.25 27.61 -25.58
C PRO A 353 -33.46 28.56 -25.38
N LEU A 354 -33.17 29.85 -25.58
CA LEU A 354 -34.02 31.05 -25.54
C LEU A 354 -34.26 31.69 -24.16
#